data_AF-A0A8J1UX46-F1
#
_entry.id   AF-A0A8J1UX46-F1
#
_cell.length_a   1.000
_cell.length_b   1.000
_cell.length_c   1.000
_cell.angle_alpha   90.00
_cell.angle_beta   90.00
_cell.angle_gamma   90.00
#
_symmetry.space_group_name_H-M   'P 1'
#
loop_
_entity.id
_entity.type
_entity.pdbx_description
1 polymer ?
#
loop_
_entity_poly.entity_id
_entity_poly.type
_entity_poly.pdbx_seq_one_letter_code
_entity_poly.pdbx_strand_id
1 'polypeptide(L)'
;GRLEVYRNGRWGTVCDDSFDTKDARVACRHLGWNFEEATVIASSHVPDGSGPTWLDDMKCNGTEKTLFECSHGGWGVENCGHHEDVGVSCHGGIRLIGGVTSGRLEVYRNGRWGTVCDDSFDTKDAQVACRHLGIC
;
A
#
# COMPACT_ATOMS: atom_id res chain seq x y z
N GLY A 1 -0.34 1.12 3.59
CA GLY A 1 -0.89 0.43 4.78
C GLY A 1 -1.82 -0.69 4.35
N ARG A 2 -2.28 -1.53 5.28
CA ARG A 2 -3.26 -2.59 4.99
C ARG A 2 -4.52 -1.99 4.36
N LEU A 3 -5.02 -2.64 3.30
CA LEU A 3 -6.24 -2.22 2.61
C LEU A 3 -7.47 -2.85 3.29
N GLU A 4 -8.46 -2.02 3.61
CA GLU A 4 -9.72 -2.47 4.19
C GLU A 4 -10.90 -1.88 3.41
N VAL A 5 -11.98 -2.67 3.29
CA VAL A 5 -13.22 -2.31 2.60
C VAL A 5 -14.36 -2.28 3.61
N TYR A 6 -15.20 -1.26 3.55
CA TYR A 6 -16.42 -1.19 4.33
C TYR A 6 -17.62 -1.69 3.51
N ARG A 7 -18.27 -2.77 3.97
CA ARG A 7 -19.43 -3.35 3.30
C ARG A 7 -20.40 -3.94 4.32
N ASN A 8 -21.70 -3.82 4.06
CA ASN A 8 -22.76 -4.40 4.90
C ASN A 8 -22.62 -4.05 6.40
N GLY A 9 -22.20 -2.82 6.71
CA GLY A 9 -22.08 -2.35 8.10
C GLY A 9 -20.80 -2.77 8.82
N ARG A 10 -19.84 -3.41 8.15
CA ARG A 10 -18.61 -3.91 8.78
C ARG A 10 -17.37 -3.69 7.92
N TRP A 11 -16.25 -3.38 8.57
CA TRP A 11 -14.92 -3.38 7.96
C TRP A 11 -14.43 -4.80 7.75
N GLY A 12 -13.74 -5.02 6.64
CA GLY A 12 -13.05 -6.27 6.32
C GLY A 12 -11.84 -6.03 5.46
N THR A 13 -10.98 -7.03 5.36
CA THR A 13 -9.67 -6.94 4.69
C THR A 13 -9.77 -7.36 3.23
N VAL A 14 -8.64 -7.31 2.52
CA VAL A 14 -8.50 -7.74 1.12
C VAL A 14 -7.31 -8.70 1.06
N CYS A 15 -7.49 -9.88 0.47
CA CYS A 15 -6.43 -10.86 0.33
C CYS A 15 -5.39 -10.42 -0.71
N ASP A 16 -4.12 -10.84 -0.53
CA ASP A 16 -3.02 -10.57 -1.45
C ASP A 16 -2.96 -11.55 -2.65
N ASP A 17 -3.76 -12.63 -2.64
CA ASP A 17 -3.89 -13.57 -3.75
C ASP A 17 -4.31 -12.84 -5.04
N SER A 18 -3.50 -13.02 -6.08
CA SER A 18 -3.59 -12.31 -7.37
C SER A 18 -3.52 -10.78 -7.32
N PHE A 19 -3.36 -10.16 -6.13
CA PHE A 19 -3.40 -8.70 -5.99
C PHE A 19 -2.11 -8.05 -6.53
N ASP A 20 -2.24 -7.31 -7.63
CA ASP A 20 -1.11 -6.71 -8.34
C ASP A 20 -1.12 -5.18 -8.32
N THR A 21 -0.14 -4.59 -9.01
CA THR A 21 -0.01 -3.13 -9.07
C THR A 21 -1.22 -2.45 -9.73
N LYS A 22 -1.93 -3.09 -10.67
CA LYS A 22 -3.16 -2.51 -11.25
C LYS A 22 -4.26 -2.43 -10.21
N ASP A 23 -4.39 -3.44 -9.35
CA ASP A 23 -5.34 -3.42 -8.24
C ASP A 23 -4.99 -2.30 -7.24
N ALA A 24 -3.70 -2.17 -6.90
CA ALA A 24 -3.22 -1.06 -6.06
C ALA A 24 -3.52 0.32 -6.67
N ARG A 25 -3.34 0.48 -7.99
CA ARG A 25 -3.69 1.74 -8.70
C ARG A 25 -5.18 2.05 -8.57
N VAL A 26 -6.05 1.07 -8.78
CA VAL A 26 -7.50 1.27 -8.61
C VAL A 26 -7.86 1.55 -7.15
N ALA A 27 -7.24 0.88 -6.19
CA ALA A 27 -7.41 1.15 -4.75
C ALA A 27 -7.07 2.60 -4.40
N CYS A 28 -5.89 3.07 -4.83
CA CYS A 28 -5.46 4.43 -4.59
C CYS A 28 -6.33 5.47 -5.29
N ARG A 29 -6.79 5.17 -6.51
CA ARG A 29 -7.76 6.00 -7.22
C ARG A 29 -9.09 6.09 -6.47
N HIS A 30 -9.61 4.97 -5.98
CA HIS A 30 -10.86 4.90 -5.22
C HIS A 30 -10.77 5.75 -3.95
N LEU A 31 -9.63 5.75 -3.28
CA LEU A 31 -9.36 6.57 -2.09
C LEU A 31 -9.11 8.05 -2.39
N GLY A 32 -9.07 8.45 -3.67
CA GLY A 32 -8.83 9.84 -4.09
C GLY A 32 -7.36 10.27 -4.09
N TRP A 33 -6.43 9.32 -4.02
CA TRP A 33 -4.98 9.58 -4.09
C TRP A 33 -4.46 9.52 -5.53
N ASN A 34 -3.25 10.06 -5.73
CA ASN A 34 -2.51 9.82 -6.96
C ASN A 34 -2.21 8.32 -7.07
N PHE A 35 -2.69 7.69 -8.14
CA PHE A 35 -2.52 6.26 -8.35
C PHE A 35 -1.32 5.91 -9.23
N GLU A 36 -0.68 6.88 -9.91
CA GLU A 36 0.41 6.57 -10.85
C GLU A 36 1.63 5.95 -10.18
N GLU A 37 1.80 6.23 -8.89
CA GLU A 37 2.90 5.72 -8.07
C GLU A 37 2.44 4.61 -7.11
N ALA A 38 1.25 4.04 -7.33
CA ALA A 38 0.72 3.02 -6.44
C ALA A 38 1.55 1.73 -6.50
N THR A 39 1.84 1.15 -5.34
CA THR A 39 2.54 -0.13 -5.22
C THR A 39 1.85 -1.04 -4.21
N VAL A 40 2.07 -2.35 -4.38
CA VAL A 40 1.69 -3.36 -3.40
C VAL A 40 2.74 -3.40 -2.30
N ILE A 41 2.30 -3.44 -1.05
CA ILE A 41 3.11 -3.72 0.12
C ILE A 41 2.84 -5.18 0.48
N ALA A 42 3.90 -5.97 0.61
CA ALA A 42 3.77 -7.38 0.98
C ALA A 42 3.04 -7.52 2.33
N SER A 43 2.19 -8.54 2.44
CA SER A 43 1.39 -8.86 3.63
C SER A 43 2.22 -8.90 4.92
N SER A 44 3.44 -9.44 4.86
CA SER A 44 4.41 -9.45 5.98
C SER A 44 4.87 -8.08 6.50
N HIS A 45 4.63 -6.99 5.76
CA HIS A 45 5.02 -5.63 6.13
C HIS A 45 3.83 -4.77 6.58
N VAL A 46 2.63 -5.35 6.66
CA VAL A 46 1.48 -4.72 7.27
C VAL A 46 1.02 -5.56 8.47
N PRO A 47 0.44 -4.95 9.51
CA PRO A 47 -0.14 -5.74 10.58
C PRO A 47 -1.27 -6.61 10.04
N ASP A 48 -1.49 -7.78 10.63
CA ASP A 48 -2.68 -8.59 10.37
C ASP A 48 -3.95 -7.79 10.70
N GLY A 49 -5.00 -8.00 9.90
CA GLY A 49 -6.33 -7.47 10.14
C GLY A 49 -7.18 -8.36 11.03
N SER A 50 -8.48 -8.12 10.98
CA SER A 50 -9.46 -8.90 11.72
C SER A 50 -10.83 -8.82 11.04
N GLY A 51 -11.67 -9.83 11.29
CA GLY A 51 -13.04 -9.85 10.75
C GLY A 51 -13.10 -10.56 9.40
N PRO A 52 -14.04 -10.20 8.52
CA PRO A 52 -14.15 -10.84 7.21
C PRO A 52 -13.05 -10.36 6.27
N THR A 53 -12.57 -11.24 5.41
CA THR A 53 -11.89 -10.86 4.17
C THR A 53 -12.96 -10.61 3.12
N TRP A 54 -13.09 -9.39 2.59
CA TRP A 54 -14.19 -9.05 1.68
C TRP A 54 -13.91 -9.33 0.22
N LEU A 55 -12.65 -9.22 -0.18
CA LEU A 55 -12.21 -9.32 -1.56
C LEU A 55 -11.01 -10.25 -1.63
N ASP A 56 -11.02 -11.08 -2.66
CA ASP A 56 -10.00 -12.07 -3.00
C ASP A 56 -9.95 -12.21 -4.51
N ASP A 57 -8.83 -12.69 -5.05
CA ASP A 57 -8.60 -12.92 -6.48
C ASP A 57 -8.85 -11.68 -7.35
N MET A 58 -8.37 -10.52 -6.88
CA MET A 58 -8.55 -9.24 -7.57
C MET A 58 -7.86 -9.24 -8.94
N LYS A 59 -8.58 -8.79 -9.97
CA LYS A 59 -8.15 -8.78 -11.37
C LYS A 59 -8.59 -7.49 -12.06
N CYS A 60 -8.19 -6.35 -11.51
CA CYS A 60 -8.44 -5.05 -12.14
C CYS A 60 -7.70 -4.91 -13.47
N ASN A 61 -8.30 -4.20 -14.43
CA ASN A 61 -7.61 -3.75 -15.64
C ASN A 61 -6.71 -2.53 -15.39
N GLY A 62 -6.94 -1.82 -14.28
CA GLY A 62 -6.23 -0.60 -13.88
C GLY A 62 -6.95 0.69 -14.29
N THR A 63 -8.08 0.58 -14.98
CA THR A 63 -8.87 1.71 -15.52
C THR A 63 -10.17 1.93 -14.75
N GLU A 64 -10.56 0.99 -13.91
CA GLU A 64 -11.72 1.05 -13.03
C GLU A 64 -11.65 2.27 -12.11
N LYS A 65 -12.81 2.86 -11.81
CA LYS A 65 -12.87 4.02 -10.91
C LYS A 65 -12.82 3.60 -9.46
N THR A 66 -13.36 2.42 -9.16
CA THR A 66 -13.45 1.87 -7.82
C THR A 66 -13.03 0.41 -7.81
N LEU A 67 -12.50 -0.06 -6.67
CA LEU A 67 -12.17 -1.48 -6.46
C LEU A 67 -13.36 -2.41 -6.70
N PHE A 68 -14.59 -1.90 -6.54
CA PHE A 68 -15.81 -2.70 -6.64
C PHE A 68 -16.21 -3.01 -8.09
N GLU A 69 -15.59 -2.33 -9.05
CA GLU A 69 -15.78 -2.55 -10.50
C GLU A 69 -14.82 -3.61 -11.06
N CYS A 70 -13.78 -3.98 -10.31
CA CYS A 70 -12.82 -4.97 -10.75
C CYS A 70 -13.44 -6.38 -10.75
N SER A 71 -12.91 -7.26 -11.60
CA SER A 71 -13.20 -8.69 -11.46
C SER A 71 -12.57 -9.21 -10.18
N HIS A 72 -13.31 -10.02 -9.42
CA HIS A 72 -12.84 -10.65 -8.17
C HIS A 72 -13.62 -11.93 -7.88
N GLY A 73 -13.19 -12.75 -6.91
CA GLY A 73 -13.76 -14.08 -6.60
C GLY A 73 -15.21 -14.09 -6.06
N GLY A 74 -15.82 -12.92 -5.88
CA GLY A 74 -17.08 -12.73 -5.14
C GLY A 74 -16.84 -12.06 -3.79
N TRP A 75 -17.92 -11.58 -3.15
CA TRP A 75 -17.83 -10.87 -1.88
C TRP A 75 -17.77 -11.86 -0.71
N GLY A 76 -16.67 -11.84 0.06
CA GLY A 76 -16.47 -12.77 1.18
C GLY A 76 -16.31 -14.23 0.76
N VAL A 77 -16.00 -14.48 -0.52
CA VAL A 77 -15.63 -15.79 -1.04
C VAL A 77 -14.12 -15.79 -1.16
N GLU A 78 -13.47 -16.52 -0.27
CA GLU A 78 -12.03 -16.43 -0.06
C GLU A 78 -11.51 -17.70 0.65
N ASN A 79 -10.21 -17.92 0.60
CA ASN A 79 -9.52 -18.99 1.32
C ASN A 79 -8.26 -18.49 2.06
N CYS A 80 -8.26 -17.23 2.47
CA CYS A 80 -7.10 -16.55 3.03
C CYS A 80 -7.17 -16.43 4.55
N GLY A 81 -6.00 -16.39 5.20
CA GLY A 81 -5.85 -15.93 6.57
C GLY A 81 -5.45 -14.46 6.63
N HIS A 82 -5.58 -13.81 7.78
CA HIS A 82 -5.16 -12.39 7.93
C HIS A 82 -3.66 -12.13 7.76
N HIS A 83 -2.84 -13.17 7.75
CA HIS A 83 -1.43 -13.08 7.38
C HIS A 83 -1.20 -12.87 5.86
N GLU A 84 -2.28 -12.94 5.07
CA GLU A 84 -2.35 -12.69 3.62
C GLU A 84 -3.08 -11.36 3.32
N ASP A 85 -3.35 -10.52 4.33
CA ASP A 85 -3.98 -9.24 4.10
C ASP A 85 -3.06 -8.30 3.32
N VAL A 86 -3.54 -7.76 2.19
CA VAL A 86 -2.73 -6.94 1.31
C VAL A 86 -2.51 -5.52 1.86
N GLY A 87 -1.31 -5.00 1.65
CA GLY A 87 -1.01 -3.59 1.84
C GLY A 87 -0.91 -2.83 0.52
N VAL A 88 -1.27 -1.55 0.53
CA VAL A 88 -1.08 -0.63 -0.60
C VAL A 88 -0.34 0.63 -0.18
N SER A 89 0.57 1.11 -1.04
CA SER A 89 1.12 2.47 -0.96
C SER A 89 0.57 3.30 -2.10
N CYS A 90 -0.03 4.46 -1.81
CA CYS A 90 -0.58 5.39 -2.81
C CYS A 90 0.35 6.58 -3.10
N HIS A 91 1.55 6.55 -2.55
CA HIS A 91 2.55 7.59 -2.71
C HIS A 91 3.87 6.95 -3.09
N GLY A 92 4.67 7.69 -3.86
CA GLY A 92 6.06 7.38 -4.07
C GLY A 92 6.78 7.12 -2.74
N GLY A 93 7.62 6.08 -2.75
CA GLY A 93 8.37 5.69 -1.57
C GLY A 93 9.51 6.66 -1.27
N ILE A 94 10.04 6.54 -0.06
CA ILE A 94 11.36 7.06 0.28
C ILE A 94 12.38 5.91 0.22
N ARG A 95 13.66 6.22 0.02
CA ARG A 95 14.75 5.24 0.05
C ARG A 95 16.01 5.83 0.65
N LEU A 96 16.91 4.97 1.12
CA LEU A 96 18.27 5.33 1.48
C LEU A 96 19.23 4.92 0.35
N ILE A 97 20.09 5.85 -0.07
CA ILE A 97 21.19 5.58 -1.00
C ILE A 97 22.51 5.55 -0.24
N GLY A 98 23.28 4.47 -0.41
CA GLY A 98 24.60 4.29 0.20
C GLY A 98 24.65 3.28 1.35
N GLY A 99 23.50 2.75 1.80
CA GLY A 99 23.44 1.70 2.82
C GLY A 99 22.01 1.27 3.14
N VAL A 100 21.89 0.19 3.92
CA VAL A 100 20.60 -0.44 4.28
C VAL A 100 19.91 0.28 5.44
N THR A 101 20.68 0.60 6.50
CA THR A 101 20.18 1.28 7.70
C THR A 101 20.68 2.73 7.81
N SER A 102 21.42 3.20 6.81
CA SER A 102 21.99 4.54 6.76
C SER A 102 22.27 4.94 5.32
N GLY A 103 22.01 6.19 4.95
CA GLY A 103 22.29 6.70 3.62
C GLY A 103 21.66 8.06 3.37
N ARG A 104 21.80 8.57 2.15
CA ARG A 104 21.07 9.77 1.72
C ARG A 104 19.60 9.42 1.54
N LEU A 105 18.73 10.18 2.21
CA LEU A 105 17.28 10.07 2.04
C LEU A 105 16.86 10.66 0.69
N GLU A 106 16.19 9.84 -0.12
CA GLU A 106 15.58 10.27 -1.38
C GLU A 106 14.08 10.01 -1.34
N VAL A 107 13.31 10.90 -1.96
CA VAL A 107 11.84 10.84 -2.05
C VAL A 107 11.46 10.71 -3.51
N TYR A 108 10.55 9.78 -3.82
CA TYR A 108 9.96 9.68 -5.15
C TYR A 108 8.73 10.57 -5.25
N ARG A 109 8.75 11.52 -6.18
CA ARG A 109 7.63 12.43 -6.46
C ARG A 109 7.56 12.72 -7.96
N ASN A 110 6.37 12.64 -8.53
CA ASN A 110 6.09 12.98 -9.93
C ASN A 110 7.01 12.22 -10.90
N GLY A 111 7.20 10.92 -10.66
CA GLY A 111 8.00 10.08 -11.54
C GLY A 111 9.52 10.23 -11.39
N ARG A 112 10.02 11.00 -10.42
CA ARG A 112 11.45 11.29 -10.25
C ARG A 112 11.88 11.16 -8.79
N TRP A 113 13.10 10.67 -8.59
CA TRP A 113 13.78 10.68 -7.30
C TRP A 113 14.41 12.05 -7.06
N GLY A 114 14.11 12.64 -5.90
CA GLY A 114 14.72 13.88 -5.41
C GLY A 114 15.38 13.68 -4.06
N THR A 115 16.28 14.60 -3.69
CA THR A 115 16.95 14.62 -2.38
C THR A 115 16.15 15.44 -1.38
N VAL A 116 16.34 15.17 -0.09
CA VAL A 116 15.81 15.98 1.01
C VAL A 116 16.86 17.02 1.43
N CYS A 117 16.45 18.27 1.63
CA CYS A 117 17.31 19.33 2.16
C CYS A 117 17.57 19.09 3.66
N ASP A 118 18.79 19.31 4.13
CA ASP A 118 19.18 19.11 5.53
C ASP A 118 18.88 20.33 6.42
N ASP A 119 18.54 21.48 5.84
CA ASP A 119 18.10 22.66 6.58
C ASP A 119 16.92 22.32 7.52
N SER A 120 17.18 22.40 8.83
CA SER A 120 16.25 22.03 9.91
C SER A 120 15.80 20.56 9.92
N PHE A 121 16.46 19.67 9.16
CA PHE A 121 16.20 18.23 9.24
C PHE A 121 16.78 17.67 10.55
N ASP A 122 15.92 17.32 11.50
CA ASP A 122 16.32 16.89 12.83
C ASP A 122 16.10 15.38 13.09
N THR A 123 16.40 14.93 14.31
CA THR A 123 16.25 13.52 14.69
C THR A 123 14.81 13.03 14.59
N LYS A 124 13.80 13.89 14.77
CA LYS A 124 12.39 13.51 14.66
C LYS A 124 12.04 13.22 13.20
N ASP A 125 12.54 14.02 12.27
CA ASP A 125 12.35 13.78 10.83
C ASP A 125 12.98 12.45 10.41
N ALA A 126 14.21 12.20 10.90
CA ALA A 126 14.90 10.93 10.68
C ALA A 126 14.11 9.74 11.23
N GLN A 127 13.54 9.84 12.43
CA GLN A 127 12.70 8.78 13.03
C GLN A 127 11.44 8.49 12.20
N VAL A 128 10.81 9.52 11.63
CA VAL A 128 9.66 9.35 10.74
C VAL A 128 10.05 8.58 9.48
N ALA A 129 11.15 8.97 8.83
CA ALA A 129 11.65 8.28 7.64
C ALA A 129 12.03 6.82 7.95
N CYS A 130 12.68 6.60 9.07
CA CYS A 130 13.14 5.30 9.53
C CYS A 130 11.98 4.32 9.80
N ARG A 131 10.92 4.82 10.46
CA ARG A 131 9.66 4.08 10.66
C ARG A 131 8.95 3.78 9.34
N HIS A 132 8.94 4.72 8.41
CA HIS A 132 8.34 4.52 7.09
C HIS A 132 9.08 3.43 6.29
N LEU A 133 10.39 3.31 6.49
CA LEU A 133 11.23 2.27 5.88
C LEU A 133 11.21 0.93 6.63
N GLY A 134 10.56 0.83 7.79
CA GLY A 134 10.51 -0.39 8.60
C GLY A 134 11.86 -0.82 9.19
N ILE A 135 12.79 0.13 9.36
CA ILE A 135 14.14 -0.09 9.92
C ILE A 135 14.32 0.58 11.29
N CYS A 136 13.23 1.14 11.81
CA CYS A 136 12.98 1.58 13.16
C CYS A 136 11.55 1.10 13.52
#